data_AF-A0AAT9G0T5-F1
#
_entry.id   AF-A0AAT9G0T5-F1
#
_cell.length_a   1.000
_cell.length_b   1.000
_cell.length_c   1.000
_cell.angle_alpha   90.00
_cell.angle_beta   90.00
_cell.angle_gamma   90.00
#
_symmetry.space_group_name_H-M   'P 1'
#
loop_
_entity.id
_entity.type
_entity.pdbx_description
1 polymer ?
#
loop_
_entity_poly.entity_id
_entity_poly.type
_entity_poly.pdbx_seq_one_letter_code
_entity_poly.pdbx_strand_id
1 'polypeptide(L)'
;MANSRDYRNPNYTEKIKLQRFFTQLQIAASFFKEHFVGKIMYYETEIESVELHFSPTNFMHLCGVDYRKGAGSFFDDCLNRHVIIDELKIKKDGTTMQKLQVLGSIEELLGKHVHLTGSGRYLYLEFDYALRTRKQILALTLKETSRKIVPQSLLDLKRKTVFPKGQKVISIYSKHLQTSELFYYLKD
;
A
#
# COMPACT_ATOMS: atom_id res chain seq x y z
N MET A 1 -10.77 6.88 -10.07
CA MET A 1 -11.89 6.76 -9.11
C MET A 1 -12.29 5.29 -9.04
N ALA A 2 -12.24 4.67 -7.86
CA ALA A 2 -12.74 3.29 -7.72
C ALA A 2 -14.25 3.28 -7.99
N ASN A 3 -14.71 2.40 -8.87
CA ASN A 3 -16.13 2.27 -9.18
C ASN A 3 -16.86 1.78 -7.92
N SER A 4 -17.84 2.54 -7.41
CA SER A 4 -18.63 2.14 -6.23
C SER A 4 -19.34 0.79 -6.40
N ARG A 5 -19.45 0.31 -7.65
CA ARG A 5 -19.98 -0.99 -8.03
C ARG A 5 -19.17 -2.19 -7.53
N ASP A 6 -17.90 -2.01 -7.15
CA ASP A 6 -17.03 -3.12 -6.72
C ASP A 6 -17.10 -3.40 -5.21
N TYR A 7 -17.83 -2.57 -4.46
CA TYR A 7 -17.90 -2.61 -3.01
C TYR A 7 -19.31 -2.95 -2.53
N ARG A 8 -19.41 -3.55 -1.35
CA ARG A 8 -20.67 -3.86 -0.67
C ARG A 8 -20.56 -3.64 0.83
N ASN A 9 -21.72 -3.50 1.47
CA ASN A 9 -21.77 -3.47 2.93
C ASN A 9 -21.30 -4.81 3.49
N PRO A 10 -20.46 -4.82 4.54
CA PRO A 10 -20.12 -6.04 5.26
C PRO A 10 -21.33 -6.56 6.05
N ASN A 11 -21.48 -7.88 6.12
CA ASN A 11 -22.43 -8.51 7.04
C ASN A 11 -21.93 -8.43 8.49
N TYR A 12 -22.74 -8.86 9.46
CA TYR A 12 -22.41 -8.81 10.88
C TYR A 12 -21.06 -9.45 11.22
N THR A 13 -20.81 -10.67 10.74
CA THR A 13 -19.56 -11.40 10.98
C THR A 13 -18.35 -10.70 10.34
N GLU A 14 -18.53 -10.10 9.17
CA GLU A 14 -17.48 -9.34 8.49
C GLU A 14 -17.17 -8.03 9.23
N LYS A 15 -18.17 -7.36 9.80
CA LYS A 15 -17.95 -6.18 10.66
C LYS A 15 -17.07 -6.51 11.86
N ILE A 16 -17.37 -7.61 12.56
CA ILE A 16 -16.54 -8.09 13.68
C ILE A 16 -15.10 -8.36 13.23
N LYS A 17 -14.92 -9.00 12.06
CA LYS A 17 -13.57 -9.26 11.51
C LYS A 17 -12.84 -7.96 11.17
N LEU A 18 -13.51 -6.98 10.57
CA LEU A 18 -12.92 -5.67 10.24
C LEU A 18 -12.46 -4.93 11.49
N GLN A 19 -13.27 -4.92 12.55
CA GLN A 19 -12.93 -4.23 13.81
C GLN A 19 -11.63 -4.76 14.44
N ARG A 20 -11.32 -6.05 14.26
CA ARG A 20 -10.05 -6.63 14.72
C ARG A 20 -8.82 -6.03 14.05
N PHE A 21 -8.98 -5.41 12.88
CA PHE A 21 -7.91 -4.73 12.16
C PHE A 21 -7.78 -3.24 12.52
N PHE A 22 -8.62 -2.66 13.37
CA PHE A 22 -8.61 -1.21 13.62
C PHE A 22 -7.29 -0.71 14.22
N THR A 23 -6.72 -1.45 15.17
CA THR A 23 -5.39 -1.12 15.71
C THR A 23 -4.32 -1.18 14.62
N GLN A 24 -4.37 -2.18 13.75
CA GLN A 24 -3.42 -2.31 12.65
C GLN A 24 -3.60 -1.21 11.59
N LEU A 25 -4.84 -0.80 11.30
CA LEU A 25 -5.15 0.34 10.44
C LEU A 25 -4.52 1.62 10.99
N GLN A 26 -4.63 1.84 12.30
CA GLN A 26 -4.01 3.00 12.95
C GLN A 26 -2.49 2.96 12.84
N ILE A 27 -1.86 1.84 13.20
CA ILE A 27 -0.39 1.68 13.13
C ILE A 27 0.10 1.91 11.70
N ALA A 28 -0.55 1.28 10.72
CA ALA A 28 -0.19 1.43 9.32
C ALA A 28 -0.42 2.86 8.80
N ALA A 29 -1.49 3.54 9.23
CA ALA A 29 -1.75 4.93 8.85
C ALA A 29 -0.68 5.88 9.43
N SER A 30 -0.30 5.69 10.68
CA SER A 30 0.78 6.46 11.33
C SER A 30 2.10 6.27 10.60
N PHE A 31 2.49 5.02 10.33
CA PHE A 31 3.69 4.69 9.55
C PHE A 31 3.65 5.32 8.15
N PHE A 32 2.50 5.23 7.47
CA PHE A 32 2.31 5.79 6.14
C PHE A 32 2.44 7.32 6.13
N LYS A 33 1.88 7.99 7.15
CA LYS A 33 2.01 9.44 7.35
C LYS A 33 3.46 9.84 7.60
N GLU A 34 4.13 9.11 8.50
CA GLU A 34 5.49 9.42 8.93
C GLU A 34 6.50 9.27 7.81
N HIS A 35 6.45 8.18 7.05
CA HIS A 35 7.52 7.87 6.10
C HIS A 35 7.19 8.20 4.65
N PHE A 36 5.93 8.25 4.25
CA PHE A 36 5.57 8.38 2.83
C PHE A 36 4.87 9.68 2.48
N VAL A 37 3.91 10.13 3.29
CA VAL A 37 3.15 11.35 2.99
C VAL A 37 4.04 12.58 3.12
N GLY A 38 3.92 13.50 2.15
CA GLY A 38 4.75 14.71 2.09
C GLY A 38 6.17 14.47 1.57
N LYS A 39 6.47 13.26 1.09
CA LYS A 39 7.79 12.88 0.58
C LYS A 39 7.67 12.20 -0.79
N ILE A 40 8.75 12.26 -1.54
CA ILE A 40 8.98 11.41 -2.72
C ILE A 40 9.89 10.27 -2.27
N MET A 41 9.50 9.03 -2.54
CA MET A 41 10.28 7.85 -2.21
C MET A 41 11.08 7.38 -3.40
N TYR A 42 12.34 7.04 -3.20
CA TYR A 42 13.23 6.50 -4.23
C TYR A 42 13.61 5.07 -3.87
N TYR A 43 13.47 4.18 -4.84
CA TYR A 43 13.86 2.78 -4.75
C TYR A 43 14.82 2.48 -5.89
N GLU A 44 16.08 2.21 -5.56
CA GLU A 44 17.14 2.05 -6.55
C GLU A 44 17.67 0.61 -6.55
N THR A 45 17.88 0.09 -7.75
CA THR A 45 18.60 -1.16 -8.02
C THR A 45 19.93 -0.81 -8.69
N GLU A 46 20.69 -1.82 -9.11
CA GLU A 46 21.93 -1.60 -9.88
C GLU A 46 21.69 -0.98 -11.26
N ILE A 47 20.48 -1.08 -11.83
CA ILE A 47 20.20 -0.64 -13.21
C ILE A 47 19.00 0.29 -13.37
N GLU A 48 18.16 0.44 -12.34
CA GLU A 48 16.98 1.31 -12.42
C GLU A 48 16.68 2.01 -11.09
N SER A 49 15.97 3.12 -11.17
CA SER A 49 15.47 3.88 -10.02
C SER A 49 13.99 4.21 -10.25
N VAL A 50 13.17 3.98 -9.24
CA VAL A 50 11.74 4.31 -9.25
C VAL A 50 11.45 5.42 -8.27
N GLU A 51 10.95 6.53 -8.80
CA GLU A 51 10.41 7.66 -8.05
C GLU A 51 8.93 7.45 -7.73
N LEU A 52 8.61 7.19 -6.46
CA LEU A 52 7.29 6.80 -6.00
C LEU A 52 6.61 7.90 -5.17
N HIS A 53 5.39 8.24 -5.57
CA HIS A 53 4.58 9.29 -4.94
C HIS A 53 3.39 8.71 -4.18
N PHE A 54 3.43 8.84 -2.86
CA PHE A 54 2.32 8.47 -2.00
C PHE A 54 1.41 9.66 -1.73
N SER A 55 0.11 9.41 -1.59
CA SER A 55 -0.86 10.39 -1.09
C SER A 55 -1.75 9.76 -0.03
N PRO A 56 -2.34 10.56 0.89
CA PRO A 56 -3.34 10.09 1.84
C PRO A 56 -4.44 9.25 1.19
N THR A 57 -4.87 9.64 -0.01
CA THR A 57 -5.95 8.94 -0.74
C THR A 57 -5.55 7.53 -1.20
N ASN A 58 -4.25 7.25 -1.38
CA ASN A 58 -3.80 5.90 -1.73
C ASN A 58 -4.03 4.93 -0.57
N PHE A 59 -4.00 5.38 0.69
CA PHE A 59 -4.09 4.51 1.86
C PHE A 59 -5.37 3.67 1.89
N MET A 60 -6.52 4.27 1.55
CA MET A 60 -7.80 3.56 1.47
C MET A 60 -7.77 2.42 0.43
N HIS A 61 -7.13 2.65 -0.71
CA HIS A 61 -6.97 1.64 -1.76
C HIS A 61 -6.05 0.48 -1.34
N LEU A 62 -5.00 0.78 -0.57
CA LEU A 62 -4.10 -0.22 0.02
C LEU A 62 -4.83 -1.10 1.05
N CYS A 63 -5.71 -0.50 1.85
CA CYS A 63 -6.56 -1.22 2.80
C CYS A 63 -7.66 -2.04 2.11
N GLY A 64 -7.97 -1.76 0.84
CA GLY A 64 -8.97 -2.50 0.08
C GLY A 64 -10.40 -2.25 0.55
N VAL A 65 -10.67 -1.09 1.12
CA VAL A 65 -12.00 -0.68 1.59
C VAL A 65 -12.51 0.50 0.76
N ASP A 66 -13.80 0.76 0.87
CA ASP A 66 -14.41 2.03 0.48
C ASP A 66 -15.04 2.65 1.74
N TYR A 67 -14.90 3.96 1.91
CA TYR A 67 -15.36 4.68 3.08
C TYR A 67 -16.26 5.81 2.62
N ARG A 68 -17.50 5.85 3.12
CA ARG A 68 -18.53 6.77 2.60
C ARG A 68 -18.13 8.24 2.69
N LYS A 69 -17.35 8.62 3.71
CA LYS A 69 -16.81 9.98 3.89
C LYS A 69 -15.67 10.33 2.93
N GLY A 70 -15.15 9.35 2.19
CA GLY A 70 -14.05 9.51 1.25
C GLY A 70 -12.68 9.08 1.79
N ALA A 71 -11.70 8.98 0.88
CA ALA A 71 -10.38 8.43 1.17
C ALA A 71 -9.54 9.29 2.12
N GLY A 72 -9.64 10.63 2.02
CA GLY A 72 -8.96 11.55 2.94
C GLY A 72 -9.47 11.38 4.36
N SER A 73 -10.79 11.46 4.55
CA SER A 73 -11.41 11.24 5.86
C SER A 73 -11.16 9.83 6.41
N PHE A 74 -11.07 8.81 5.56
CA PHE A 74 -10.67 7.47 6.02
C PHE A 74 -9.26 7.49 6.62
N PHE A 75 -8.30 8.13 5.96
CA PHE A 75 -6.94 8.23 6.46
C PHE A 75 -6.88 8.98 7.80
N ASP A 76 -7.58 10.12 7.89
CA ASP A 76 -7.65 10.90 9.13
C ASP A 76 -8.36 10.13 10.26
N ASP A 77 -9.46 9.46 9.97
CA ASP A 77 -10.18 8.63 10.95
C ASP A 77 -9.32 7.44 11.40
N CYS A 78 -8.48 6.84 10.53
CA CYS A 78 -7.50 5.83 10.94
C CYS A 78 -6.46 6.40 11.90
N LEU A 79 -5.87 7.57 11.58
CA LEU A 79 -4.87 8.22 12.43
C LEU A 79 -5.43 8.54 13.83
N ASN A 80 -6.67 9.03 13.88
CA ASN A 80 -7.33 9.49 15.10
C ASN A 80 -8.10 8.39 15.85
N ARG A 81 -8.05 7.12 15.39
CA ARG A 81 -8.83 5.99 15.96
C ARG A 81 -10.35 6.20 15.91
N HIS A 82 -10.85 6.89 14.89
CA HIS A 82 -12.27 7.27 14.71
C HIS A 82 -12.96 6.55 13.53
N VAL A 83 -12.39 5.44 13.03
CA VAL A 83 -12.99 4.69 11.93
C VAL A 83 -14.39 4.19 12.31
N ILE A 84 -15.40 4.59 11.54
CA ILE A 84 -16.79 4.18 11.77
C ILE A 84 -17.10 2.94 10.91
N ILE A 85 -17.40 1.82 11.56
CA ILE A 85 -17.62 0.53 10.88
C ILE A 85 -18.78 0.55 9.88
N ASP A 86 -19.84 1.34 10.14
CA ASP A 86 -21.01 1.44 9.28
C ASP A 86 -20.80 2.32 8.03
N GLU A 87 -19.70 3.07 8.02
CA GLU A 87 -19.26 3.85 6.86
C GLU A 87 -18.31 3.04 5.96
N LEU A 88 -17.84 1.87 6.42
CA LEU A 88 -16.97 0.99 5.66
C LEU A 88 -17.74 0.03 4.75
N LYS A 89 -17.21 -0.13 3.54
CA LYS A 89 -17.58 -1.17 2.58
C LYS A 89 -16.36 -2.01 2.22
N ILE A 90 -16.62 -3.27 1.90
CA ILE A 90 -15.59 -4.24 1.49
C ILE A 90 -15.75 -4.59 0.02
N LYS A 91 -14.67 -5.03 -0.62
CA LYS A 91 -14.68 -5.47 -2.03
C LYS A 91 -15.50 -6.74 -2.17
N LYS A 92 -16.31 -6.79 -3.23
CA LYS A 92 -17.14 -7.96 -3.57
C LYS A 92 -16.33 -9.22 -3.86
N ASP A 93 -15.11 -9.05 -4.37
CA ASP A 93 -14.15 -10.12 -4.68
C ASP A 93 -13.48 -10.76 -3.44
N GLY A 94 -13.76 -10.26 -2.23
CA GLY A 94 -13.22 -10.77 -0.97
C GLY A 94 -11.76 -10.40 -0.69
N THR A 95 -11.12 -9.56 -1.53
CA THR A 95 -9.70 -9.20 -1.38
C THR A 95 -9.42 -8.23 -0.24
N THR A 96 -10.44 -7.57 0.33
CA THR A 96 -10.27 -6.65 1.48
C THR A 96 -9.56 -7.33 2.64
N MET A 97 -9.99 -8.52 3.05
CA MET A 97 -9.39 -9.20 4.22
C MET A 97 -7.95 -9.63 3.94
N GLN A 98 -7.64 -10.03 2.71
CA GLN A 98 -6.28 -10.39 2.29
C GLN A 98 -5.35 -9.17 2.38
N LYS A 99 -5.82 -8.00 1.91
CA LYS A 99 -5.09 -6.74 2.02
C LYS A 99 -4.81 -6.35 3.47
N LEU A 100 -5.84 -6.41 4.32
CA LEU A 100 -5.69 -6.09 5.75
C LEU A 100 -4.72 -7.04 6.45
N GLN A 101 -4.72 -8.34 6.12
CA GLN A 101 -3.82 -9.33 6.72
C GLN A 101 -2.33 -9.02 6.53
N VAL A 102 -1.95 -8.38 5.42
CA VAL A 102 -0.54 -8.01 5.13
C VAL A 102 -0.24 -6.54 5.37
N LEU A 103 -1.24 -5.73 5.71
CA LEU A 103 -1.08 -4.30 5.93
C LEU A 103 -0.07 -3.99 7.04
N GLY A 104 -0.05 -4.79 8.10
CA GLY A 104 0.91 -4.61 9.20
C GLY A 104 2.36 -4.94 8.84
N SER A 105 2.62 -5.49 7.65
CA SER A 105 3.98 -5.71 7.14
C SER A 105 4.44 -4.58 6.21
N ILE A 106 3.69 -3.47 6.09
CA ILE A 106 4.03 -2.36 5.19
C ILE A 106 5.42 -1.75 5.46
N GLU A 107 5.91 -1.86 6.69
CA GLU A 107 7.26 -1.42 7.09
C GLU A 107 8.39 -2.16 6.36
N GLU A 108 8.13 -3.38 5.91
CA GLU A 108 9.08 -4.17 5.13
C GLU A 108 9.45 -3.50 3.81
N LEU A 109 8.63 -2.55 3.32
CA LEU A 109 8.93 -1.74 2.14
C LEU A 109 10.07 -0.74 2.36
N LEU A 110 10.56 -0.57 3.58
CA LEU A 110 11.74 0.25 3.89
C LEU A 110 12.95 -0.61 4.29
N GLY A 111 12.82 -1.94 4.25
CA GLY A 111 13.84 -2.88 4.74
C GLY A 111 14.88 -3.31 3.70
N LYS A 112 15.93 -4.01 4.16
CA LYS A 112 17.04 -4.56 3.35
C LYS A 112 16.66 -5.66 2.35
N HIS A 113 15.39 -6.07 2.35
CA HIS A 113 14.92 -7.25 1.62
C HIS A 113 13.79 -6.92 0.63
N VAL A 114 13.79 -5.70 0.11
CA VAL A 114 12.89 -5.27 -0.96
C VAL A 114 13.47 -5.62 -2.33
N HIS A 115 12.62 -6.06 -3.24
CA HIS A 115 12.95 -6.20 -4.66
C HIS A 115 12.01 -5.34 -5.49
N LEU A 116 12.55 -4.66 -6.49
CA LEU A 116 11.80 -3.93 -7.49
C LEU A 116 11.59 -4.83 -8.70
N THR A 117 10.35 -4.98 -9.13
CA THR A 117 9.98 -5.68 -10.35
C THR A 117 9.59 -4.66 -11.41
N GLY A 118 9.84 -4.99 -12.68
CA GLY A 118 9.17 -4.35 -13.80
C GLY A 118 7.69 -4.74 -13.89
N SER A 119 7.11 -4.49 -15.05
CA SER A 119 5.68 -4.69 -15.29
C SER A 119 5.25 -6.16 -15.17
N GLY A 120 3.98 -6.36 -14.87
CA GLY A 120 3.42 -7.68 -14.75
C GLY A 120 1.92 -7.68 -14.59
N ARG A 121 1.38 -8.90 -14.59
CA ARG A 121 -0.03 -9.16 -14.34
C ARG A 121 -0.17 -10.16 -13.20
N TYR A 122 -1.04 -9.84 -12.26
CA TYR A 122 -1.40 -10.73 -11.17
C TYR A 122 -2.92 -10.82 -11.06
N LEU A 123 -3.47 -12.01 -11.32
CA LEU A 123 -4.90 -12.21 -11.53
C LEU A 123 -5.43 -11.26 -12.62
N TYR A 124 -6.30 -10.32 -12.25
CA TYR A 124 -6.86 -9.30 -13.14
C TYR A 124 -6.19 -7.92 -12.99
N LEU A 125 -5.14 -7.82 -12.16
CA LEU A 125 -4.42 -6.58 -11.91
C LEU A 125 -3.16 -6.50 -12.77
N GLU A 126 -3.12 -5.54 -13.68
CA GLU A 126 -1.91 -5.14 -14.40
C GLU A 126 -1.23 -3.97 -13.69
N PHE A 127 0.08 -4.07 -13.55
CA PHE A 127 0.94 -3.09 -12.88
C PHE A 127 2.20 -2.84 -13.69
N ASP A 128 2.75 -1.63 -13.58
CA ASP A 128 3.93 -1.22 -14.33
C ASP A 128 5.21 -1.54 -13.55
N TYR A 129 5.12 -1.54 -12.21
CA TYR A 129 6.18 -1.98 -11.30
C TYR A 129 5.58 -2.65 -10.06
N ALA A 130 6.40 -3.36 -9.29
CA ALA A 130 6.04 -3.72 -7.93
C ALA A 130 7.25 -3.74 -6.99
N LEU A 131 7.03 -3.27 -5.76
CA LEU A 131 7.95 -3.48 -4.66
C LEU A 131 7.49 -4.71 -3.87
N ARG A 132 8.30 -5.75 -3.81
CA ARG A 132 7.96 -6.97 -3.06
C ARG A 132 9.00 -7.28 -2.00
N THR A 133 8.58 -7.96 -0.95
CA THR A 133 9.52 -8.51 0.03
C THR A 133 10.15 -9.80 -0.52
N ARG A 134 11.44 -10.05 -0.22
CA ARG A 134 12.18 -11.23 -0.69
C ARG A 134 11.45 -12.53 -0.36
N LYS A 135 10.93 -12.63 0.87
CA LYS A 135 10.15 -13.78 1.40
C LYS A 135 8.74 -13.93 0.81
N GLN A 136 8.35 -13.10 -0.17
CA GLN A 136 7.01 -13.10 -0.77
C GLN A 136 5.91 -13.00 0.30
N ILE A 137 6.07 -12.06 1.23
CA ILE A 137 5.04 -11.76 2.23
C ILE A 137 4.00 -10.82 1.63
N LEU A 138 4.46 -9.76 0.96
CA LEU A 138 3.62 -8.76 0.32
C LEU A 138 4.26 -8.24 -0.96
N ALA A 139 3.43 -7.67 -1.83
CA ALA A 139 3.85 -6.78 -2.90
C ALA A 139 3.00 -5.50 -2.91
N LEU A 140 3.66 -4.36 -3.06
CA LEU A 140 3.04 -3.09 -3.41
C LEU A 140 3.18 -2.91 -4.92
N THR A 141 2.08 -3.13 -5.64
CA THR A 141 1.99 -2.84 -7.07
C THR A 141 1.89 -1.35 -7.30
N LEU A 142 2.57 -0.87 -8.34
CA LEU A 142 2.68 0.52 -8.71
C LEU A 142 2.14 0.72 -10.12
N LYS A 143 1.52 1.88 -10.33
CA LYS A 143 1.02 2.30 -11.64
C LYS A 143 1.70 3.59 -12.05
N GLU A 144 2.24 3.58 -13.25
CA GLU A 144 2.70 4.79 -13.90
C GLU A 144 1.49 5.58 -14.43
N THR A 145 1.47 6.86 -14.12
CA THR A 145 0.48 7.81 -14.63
C THR A 145 1.20 8.80 -15.52
N SER A 146 0.46 9.63 -16.26
CA SER A 146 1.03 10.72 -17.08
C SER A 146 1.97 11.69 -16.35
N ARG A 147 2.01 11.67 -15.00
CA ARG A 147 2.81 12.61 -14.19
C ARG A 147 3.79 11.95 -13.24
N LYS A 148 3.51 10.72 -12.78
CA LYS A 148 4.21 10.09 -11.65
C LYS A 148 3.85 8.62 -11.49
N ILE A 149 4.70 7.88 -10.79
CA ILE A 149 4.42 6.51 -10.35
C ILE A 149 3.74 6.57 -8.97
N VAL A 150 2.65 5.82 -8.80
CA VAL A 150 1.85 5.82 -7.56
C VAL A 150 1.54 4.41 -7.07
N PRO A 151 1.30 4.22 -5.76
CA PRO A 151 0.79 2.96 -5.24
C PRO A 151 -0.59 2.63 -5.83
N GLN A 152 -0.73 1.42 -6.36
CA GLN A 152 -1.96 0.91 -6.96
C GLN A 152 -2.68 -0.07 -6.02
N SER A 153 -1.96 -1.08 -5.51
CA SER A 153 -2.55 -2.09 -4.64
C SER A 153 -1.50 -2.81 -3.79
N LEU A 154 -1.87 -3.12 -2.54
CA LEU A 154 -1.15 -4.07 -1.69
C LEU A 154 -1.66 -5.49 -1.97
N LEU A 155 -0.77 -6.45 -2.13
CA LEU A 155 -1.07 -7.85 -2.42
C LEU A 155 -0.50 -8.75 -1.33
N ASP A 156 -1.30 -9.72 -0.87
CA ASP A 156 -0.82 -10.82 -0.02
C ASP A 156 -0.18 -11.90 -0.91
N LEU A 157 1.13 -12.09 -0.72
CA LEU A 157 1.91 -13.06 -1.46
C LEU A 157 2.13 -14.38 -0.69
N LYS A 158 1.77 -14.48 0.60
CA LYS A 158 2.07 -15.65 1.46
C LYS A 158 1.48 -16.96 0.91
N ARG A 159 0.40 -16.87 0.15
CA ARG A 159 -0.32 -18.02 -0.43
C ARG A 159 -0.07 -18.18 -1.93
N LYS A 160 1.00 -17.60 -2.46
CA LYS A 160 1.22 -17.52 -3.91
C LYS A 160 2.49 -18.23 -4.34
N THR A 161 2.36 -18.96 -5.43
CA THR A 161 3.43 -19.78 -6.01
C THR A 161 4.32 -18.99 -6.97
N VAL A 162 3.77 -17.97 -7.65
CA VAL A 162 4.48 -17.21 -8.68
C VAL A 162 4.15 -15.72 -8.59
N PHE A 163 5.18 -14.91 -8.47
CA PHE A 163 5.17 -13.44 -8.63
C PHE A 163 6.53 -13.04 -9.23
N PRO A 164 6.63 -11.98 -10.05
CA PRO A 164 7.91 -11.55 -10.64
C PRO A 164 9.01 -11.42 -9.58
N LYS A 165 10.21 -11.96 -9.88
CA LYS A 165 11.32 -11.99 -8.90
C LYS A 165 11.84 -10.59 -8.59
N GLY A 166 11.99 -9.77 -9.63
CA GLY A 166 12.57 -8.43 -9.55
C GLY A 166 14.06 -8.44 -9.23
N GLN A 167 14.62 -7.24 -9.16
CA GLN A 167 15.99 -6.96 -8.77
C GLN A 167 16.06 -6.50 -7.32
N LYS A 168 17.16 -6.79 -6.65
CA LYS A 168 17.39 -6.32 -5.27
C LYS A 168 17.45 -4.80 -5.27
N VAL A 169 16.71 -4.19 -4.35
CA VAL A 169 16.85 -2.76 -4.03
C VAL A 169 18.10 -2.58 -3.16
N ILE A 170 18.99 -1.71 -3.57
CA ILE A 170 20.27 -1.41 -2.92
C ILE A 170 20.25 -0.07 -2.17
N SER A 171 19.32 0.82 -2.52
CA SER A 171 19.17 2.12 -1.87
C SER A 171 17.68 2.49 -1.77
N ILE A 172 17.28 2.96 -0.59
CA ILE A 172 15.95 3.47 -0.30
C ILE A 172 16.12 4.79 0.45
N TYR A 173 15.61 5.86 -0.13
CA TYR A 173 15.60 7.17 0.53
C TYR A 173 14.34 7.94 0.16
N SER A 174 14.10 9.01 0.91
CA SER A 174 13.03 9.95 0.64
C SER A 174 13.57 11.35 0.47
N LYS A 175 12.86 12.15 -0.33
CA LYS A 175 13.04 13.60 -0.42
C LYS A 175 11.80 14.29 0.12
N HIS A 176 11.95 15.11 1.15
CA HIS A 176 10.84 15.88 1.69
C HIS A 176 10.39 16.96 0.69
N LEU A 177 9.09 17.05 0.40
CA LEU A 177 8.58 17.92 -0.68
C LEU A 177 8.77 19.41 -0.40
N GLN A 178 8.75 19.83 0.88
CA GLN A 178 8.87 21.24 1.26
C GLN A 178 10.33 21.68 1.47
N THR A 179 11.11 20.91 2.24
CA THR A 179 12.48 21.26 2.64
C THR A 179 13.53 20.73 1.67
N SER A 180 13.17 19.82 0.75
CA SER A 180 14.09 19.07 -0.10
C SER A 180 15.12 18.21 0.65
N GLU A 181 14.96 18.03 1.95
CA GLU A 181 15.83 17.20 2.78
C GLU A 181 15.75 15.73 2.36
N LEU A 182 16.92 15.07 2.35
CA LEU A 182 17.03 13.64 2.05
C LEU A 182 17.15 12.82 3.32
N PHE A 183 16.35 11.76 3.42
CA PHE A 183 16.44 10.78 4.51
C PHE A 183 16.65 9.38 3.94
N TYR A 184 17.70 8.69 4.39
CA TYR A 184 18.07 7.35 3.91
C TYR A 184 17.57 6.26 4.87
N TYR A 185 16.81 5.31 4.34
CA TYR A 185 16.36 4.11 5.05
C TYR A 185 17.29 2.92 4.79
N LEU A 186 17.81 2.83 3.57
CA LEU A 186 18.76 1.84 3.12
C LEU A 186 19.82 2.51 2.24
N LYS A 187 21.07 2.20 2.50
CA LYS A 187 22.21 2.59 1.68
C LYS A 187 23.25 1.49 1.81
N ASP A 188 23.31 0.62 0.80
CA ASP A 188 24.39 -0.37 0.65
C ASP A 188 25.67 0.28 0.09
#